data_AF-A0A9W4U4V8-F1
#
_entry.id   AF-A0A9W4U4V8-F1
#
_cell.length_a   1.000
_cell.length_b   1.000
_cell.length_c   1.000
_cell.angle_alpha   90.00
_cell.angle_beta   90.00
_cell.angle_gamma   90.00
#
_symmetry.space_group_name_H-M   'P 1'
#
loop_
_entity.id
_entity.type
_entity.pdbx_description
1 polymer ?
#
loop_
_entity_poly.entity_id
_entity_poly.type
_entity_poly.pdbx_seq_one_letter_code
_entity_poly.pdbx_strand_id
1 'polypeptide(L)'
;MAYNASGLFRHLENTMMKSFKAGFHNVKRTLCRFWKQWGLRISATFWIASLLGTWIFLIVYSVSPWDGESACVLDGVFTLYPNSNSYWSTAGFFQITLSFSKLTFAQAKVVDVAWDLIVGRGGQTVMAIISWRTFVSYMARSMRITPVNYSSYRAIFLEHSPNIYSISRMLRDFATRRGLRSRVAMVFMISSMIFILSFPTLASSMTGYTTSVTTAIKDYRNNTVPFDQFGLLFSKSSSASEHGLDASYLRCQRNHYTEEQGSSPQNQTSQWMTLDLVPPVLDYKIFDNSGQSFSGQKLIWEYSGDLYVQTYIQRQGIGTCQRNQDYRWGCSFIQLFVVLSLLLIWSIGTLIMFVRSKKGGTLPIDGEYRSVISFATAMSQELNLDFASTTEDDIKTAVRRIGGGGIYYPSPAVSKFRSVGRVLKDWLHGREWWLLAFILSSTLVCFFPFSNIPYGRLRAYLWYSSIGPLLGTFIALLSGATTKRRLVFFSIPTLLSFTASIPIFTVTQ
;
A
#
# COMPACT_ATOMS: atom_id res chain seq x y z
N MET A 1 -13.19 28.71 73.77
CA MET A 1 -12.26 28.29 72.70
C MET A 1 -13.01 27.49 71.62
N ALA A 2 -13.91 28.10 70.85
CA ALA A 2 -14.70 27.37 69.83
C ALA A 2 -15.00 28.20 68.56
N TYR A 3 -14.17 29.20 68.25
CA TYR A 3 -14.46 30.19 67.20
C TYR A 3 -13.48 30.23 66.02
N ASN A 4 -12.61 29.22 65.84
CA ASN A 4 -11.62 29.26 64.74
C ASN A 4 -11.51 27.98 63.89
N ALA A 5 -12.34 26.97 64.15
CA ALA A 5 -12.32 25.73 63.38
C ALA A 5 -13.00 25.87 62.00
N SER A 6 -14.06 26.67 61.90
CA SER A 6 -14.83 26.84 60.66
C SER A 6 -14.10 27.67 59.60
N GLY A 7 -13.32 28.67 60.02
CA GLY A 7 -12.46 29.48 59.14
C GLY A 7 -11.30 28.67 58.57
N LEU A 8 -10.65 27.86 59.40
CA LEU A 8 -9.55 26.98 58.98
C LEU A 8 -10.04 25.92 57.98
N PHE A 9 -11.23 25.36 58.21
CA PHE A 9 -11.82 24.35 57.32
C PHE A 9 -12.16 24.91 55.94
N ARG A 10 -12.77 26.11 55.87
CA ARG A 10 -13.05 26.78 54.58
C ARG A 10 -11.78 27.22 53.86
N HIS A 11 -10.72 27.56 54.59
CA HIS A 11 -9.44 27.90 53.98
C HIS A 11 -8.74 26.67 53.39
N LEU A 12 -8.76 25.54 54.11
CA LEU A 12 -8.23 24.26 53.63
C LEU A 12 -8.99 23.74 52.42
N GLU A 13 -10.32 23.83 52.41
CA GLU A 13 -11.16 23.40 51.29
C GLU A 13 -10.89 24.22 50.02
N ASN A 14 -10.82 25.54 50.13
CA ASN A 14 -10.51 26.41 48.99
C ASN A 14 -9.09 26.21 48.44
N THR A 15 -8.13 25.93 49.31
CA THR A 15 -6.73 25.71 48.91
C THR A 15 -6.57 24.33 48.26
N MET A 16 -7.20 23.29 48.81
CA MET A 16 -7.25 21.96 48.19
C MET A 16 -7.97 22.00 46.84
N MET A 17 -9.11 22.68 46.73
CA MET A 17 -9.88 22.73 45.49
C MET A 17 -9.13 23.50 44.38
N LYS A 18 -8.41 24.58 44.71
CA LYS A 18 -7.51 25.27 43.76
C LYS A 18 -6.35 24.38 43.32
N SER A 19 -5.72 23.67 44.25
CA SER A 19 -4.61 22.76 43.94
C SER A 19 -5.06 21.56 43.09
N PHE A 20 -6.24 21.02 43.36
CA PHE A 20 -6.85 19.95 42.57
C PHE A 20 -7.21 20.40 41.15
N LYS A 21 -7.78 21.60 41.00
CA LYS A 21 -8.12 22.17 39.68
C LYS A 21 -6.87 22.49 38.85
N ALA A 22 -5.80 22.97 39.49
CA ALA A 22 -4.50 23.17 38.85
C ALA A 22 -3.83 21.84 38.44
N GLY A 23 -3.91 20.82 39.31
CA GLY A 23 -3.44 19.46 39.03
C GLY A 23 -4.18 18.83 37.84
N PHE A 24 -5.50 18.91 37.82
CA PHE A 24 -6.32 18.36 36.74
C PHE A 24 -6.06 19.06 35.39
N HIS A 25 -5.86 20.38 35.40
CA HIS A 25 -5.50 21.12 34.20
C HIS A 25 -4.11 20.73 33.67
N ASN A 26 -3.14 20.49 34.55
CA ASN A 26 -1.82 20.00 34.17
C ASN A 26 -1.86 18.55 33.66
N VAL A 27 -2.66 17.67 34.27
CA VAL A 27 -2.87 16.30 33.80
C VAL A 27 -3.52 16.31 32.42
N LYS A 28 -4.57 17.08 32.18
CA LYS A 28 -5.20 17.23 30.85
C LYS A 28 -4.22 17.74 29.80
N ARG A 29 -3.41 18.74 30.13
CA ARG A 29 -2.40 19.33 29.22
C ARG A 29 -1.23 18.38 28.94
N THR A 30 -0.92 17.48 29.87
CA THR A 30 0.12 16.45 29.72
C THR A 30 -0.42 15.24 28.96
N LEU A 31 -1.64 14.81 29.24
CA LEU A 31 -2.35 13.74 28.53
C LEU A 31 -2.62 14.13 27.07
N CYS A 32 -2.97 15.39 26.80
CA CYS A 32 -3.17 15.90 25.43
C CYS A 32 -1.84 16.00 24.65
N ARG A 33 -0.74 16.41 25.30
CA ARG A 33 0.61 16.36 24.70
C ARG A 33 1.09 14.94 24.47
N PHE A 34 0.81 14.04 25.41
CA PHE A 34 1.09 12.62 25.29
C PHE A 34 0.30 12.01 24.13
N TRP A 35 -1.02 12.22 24.06
CA TRP A 35 -1.86 11.79 22.94
C TRP A 35 -1.44 12.39 21.60
N LYS A 36 -1.06 13.67 21.55
CA LYS A 36 -0.59 14.33 20.32
C LYS A 36 0.74 13.77 19.83
N GLN A 37 1.63 13.37 20.72
CA GLN A 37 2.96 12.87 20.37
C GLN A 37 2.99 11.35 20.16
N TRP A 38 2.18 10.60 20.91
CA TRP A 38 2.00 9.16 20.75
C TRP A 38 1.03 8.81 19.63
N GLY A 39 -0.08 9.53 19.51
CA GLY A 39 -1.04 9.36 18.42
C GLY A 39 -0.41 9.57 17.06
N LEU A 40 0.46 10.58 16.90
CA LEU A 40 1.20 10.79 15.65
C LEU A 40 2.18 9.64 15.34
N ARG A 41 2.83 9.07 16.36
CA ARG A 41 3.75 7.94 16.19
C ARG A 41 3.02 6.66 15.84
N ILE A 42 1.93 6.37 16.54
CA ILE A 42 1.07 5.19 16.29
C ILE A 42 0.44 5.29 14.89
N SER A 43 -0.07 6.48 14.53
CA SER A 43 -0.62 6.75 13.20
C SER A 43 0.43 6.56 12.10
N ALA A 44 1.64 7.09 12.27
CA ALA A 44 2.73 6.92 11.31
C ALA A 44 3.16 5.44 11.15
N THR A 45 3.19 4.69 12.25
CA THR A 45 3.56 3.27 12.20
C THR A 45 2.46 2.43 11.57
N PHE A 46 1.20 2.73 11.87
CA PHE A 46 0.05 2.07 11.25
C PHE A 46 0.01 2.34 9.75
N TRP A 47 0.27 3.58 9.34
CA TRP A 47 0.40 3.96 7.94
C TRP A 47 1.47 3.15 7.21
N ILE A 48 2.70 3.08 7.76
CA ILE A 48 3.79 2.32 7.14
C ILE A 48 3.47 0.82 7.10
N ALA A 49 2.90 0.26 8.18
CA ALA A 49 2.48 -1.14 8.21
C ALA A 49 1.40 -1.44 7.17
N SER A 50 0.43 -0.54 7.01
CA SER A 50 -0.61 -0.66 5.98
C SER A 50 -0.01 -0.62 4.58
N LEU A 51 0.89 0.33 4.29
CA LEU A 51 1.54 0.40 2.99
C LEU A 51 2.38 -0.85 2.69
N LEU A 52 3.13 -1.36 3.68
CA LEU A 52 3.90 -2.59 3.54
C LEU A 52 2.99 -3.80 3.33
N GLY A 53 1.90 -3.90 4.08
CA GLY A 53 0.91 -4.97 3.93
C GLY A 53 0.29 -4.98 2.53
N THR A 54 -0.15 -3.82 2.02
CA THR A 54 -0.69 -3.70 0.66
C THR A 54 0.37 -4.01 -0.39
N TRP A 55 1.60 -3.57 -0.21
CA TRP A 55 2.70 -3.85 -1.15
C TRP A 55 3.03 -5.36 -1.21
N ILE A 56 3.11 -6.03 -0.05
CA ILE A 56 3.30 -7.48 0.03
C ILE A 56 2.11 -8.21 -0.60
N PHE A 57 0.88 -7.77 -0.31
CA PHE A 57 -0.32 -8.34 -0.89
C PHE A 57 -0.28 -8.30 -2.42
N LEU A 58 0.10 -7.18 -3.03
CA LEU A 58 0.22 -7.08 -4.49
C LEU A 58 1.29 -8.02 -5.06
N ILE A 59 2.41 -8.21 -4.36
CA ILE A 59 3.44 -9.18 -4.79
C ILE A 59 2.87 -10.59 -4.78
N VAL A 60 2.24 -11.01 -3.69
CA VAL A 60 1.64 -12.34 -3.57
C VAL A 60 0.55 -12.53 -4.62
N TYR A 61 -0.32 -11.53 -4.78
CA TYR A 61 -1.39 -11.54 -5.78
C TYR A 61 -0.85 -11.67 -7.21
N SER A 62 0.29 -11.05 -7.50
CA SER A 62 0.91 -11.12 -8.84
C SER A 62 1.44 -12.50 -9.24
N VAL A 63 1.67 -13.38 -8.25
CA VAL A 63 2.12 -14.77 -8.46
C VAL A 63 0.93 -15.70 -8.70
N SER A 64 -0.28 -15.29 -8.31
CA SER A 64 -1.50 -16.04 -8.63
C SER A 64 -1.74 -16.02 -10.14
N PRO A 65 -2.16 -17.16 -10.74
CA PRO A 65 -2.64 -17.17 -12.11
C PRO A 65 -3.70 -16.08 -12.32
N TRP A 66 -3.71 -15.48 -13.50
CA TRP A 66 -4.72 -14.52 -13.91
C TRP A 66 -6.11 -15.19 -13.91
N ASP A 67 -6.87 -14.99 -12.82
CA ASP A 67 -8.29 -15.38 -12.70
C ASP A 67 -9.19 -14.38 -13.46
N GLY A 68 -8.82 -14.07 -14.70
CA GLY A 68 -9.68 -13.28 -15.57
C GLY A 68 -10.96 -14.06 -15.86
N GLU A 69 -12.09 -13.65 -15.28
CA GLU A 69 -13.42 -14.23 -15.56
C GLU A 69 -13.80 -14.18 -17.05
N SER A 70 -13.07 -13.41 -17.87
CA SER A 70 -13.28 -13.28 -19.30
C SER A 70 -12.10 -13.83 -20.10
N ALA A 71 -12.39 -14.62 -21.15
CA ALA A 71 -11.45 -15.04 -22.21
C ALA A 71 -10.91 -13.87 -23.07
N CYS A 72 -11.18 -12.61 -22.72
CA CYS A 72 -10.57 -11.43 -23.30
C CYS A 72 -9.42 -10.95 -22.43
N VAL A 73 -8.22 -10.94 -22.99
CA VAL A 73 -7.01 -10.40 -22.36
C VAL A 73 -7.01 -8.88 -22.46
N LEU A 74 -6.29 -8.25 -21.54
CA LEU A 74 -5.82 -6.85 -21.55
C LEU A 74 -5.54 -6.27 -22.96
N ASP A 75 -4.89 -7.02 -23.85
CA ASP A 75 -4.56 -6.56 -25.22
C ASP A 75 -5.77 -6.50 -26.18
N GLY A 76 -6.98 -6.79 -25.71
CA GLY A 76 -8.18 -6.94 -26.55
C GLY A 76 -8.16 -8.23 -27.38
N VAL A 77 -7.23 -9.13 -27.09
CA VAL A 77 -7.06 -10.42 -27.76
C VAL A 77 -7.89 -11.48 -27.04
N PHE A 78 -8.65 -12.24 -27.81
CA PHE A 78 -9.38 -13.39 -27.32
C PHE A 78 -8.45 -14.60 -27.13
N THR A 79 -8.46 -15.21 -25.95
CA THR A 79 -7.75 -16.46 -25.65
C THR A 79 -8.55 -17.35 -24.70
N LEU A 80 -8.58 -18.65 -24.97
CA LEU A 80 -9.18 -19.64 -24.07
C LEU A 80 -8.29 -19.99 -22.87
N TYR A 81 -7.03 -19.54 -22.87
CA TYR A 81 -6.07 -19.77 -21.80
C TYR A 81 -5.58 -18.43 -21.20
N PRO A 82 -6.45 -17.69 -20.47
CA PRO A 82 -6.09 -16.39 -19.90
C PRO A 82 -4.96 -16.49 -18.86
N ASN A 83 -4.78 -17.66 -18.25
CA ASN A 83 -3.73 -17.96 -17.25
C ASN A 83 -2.29 -17.83 -17.78
N SER A 84 -2.11 -17.74 -19.11
CA SER A 84 -0.81 -17.50 -19.74
C SER A 84 -0.32 -16.05 -19.60
N ASN A 85 -1.20 -15.11 -19.22
CA ASN A 85 -0.82 -13.72 -19.02
C ASN A 85 -0.38 -13.43 -17.58
N SER A 86 0.60 -12.54 -17.48
CA SER A 86 1.17 -12.08 -16.22
C SER A 86 0.78 -10.63 -15.95
N TYR A 87 0.56 -10.29 -14.67
CA TYR A 87 0.31 -8.91 -14.22
C TYR A 87 1.46 -7.95 -14.52
N TRP A 88 2.65 -8.50 -14.81
CA TRP A 88 3.86 -7.77 -15.12
C TRP A 88 4.05 -7.47 -16.62
N SER A 89 3.08 -7.82 -17.48
CA SER A 89 3.12 -7.47 -18.89
C SER A 89 3.09 -5.96 -19.10
N THR A 90 3.96 -5.44 -19.97
CA THR A 90 4.05 -4.00 -20.28
C THR A 90 2.77 -3.45 -20.89
N ALA A 91 1.97 -4.29 -21.55
CA ALA A 91 0.63 -3.95 -22.03
C ALA A 91 -0.30 -3.46 -20.91
N GLY A 92 -0.15 -4.03 -19.71
CA GLY A 92 -0.93 -3.66 -18.52
C GLY A 92 -0.54 -2.33 -17.88
N PHE A 93 0.49 -1.63 -18.39
CA PHE A 93 0.99 -0.41 -17.76
C PHE A 93 -0.03 0.73 -17.80
N PHE A 94 -0.72 0.95 -18.92
CA PHE A 94 -1.76 2.01 -19.03
C PHE A 94 -3.19 1.46 -19.00
N GLN A 95 -3.34 0.16 -18.80
CA GLN A 95 -4.63 -0.50 -18.81
C GLN A 95 -5.08 -0.83 -17.38
N ILE A 96 -6.41 -0.92 -17.22
CA ILE A 96 -7.03 -1.28 -15.95
C ILE A 96 -6.92 -2.80 -15.82
N THR A 97 -5.96 -3.26 -15.03
CA THR A 97 -5.75 -4.68 -14.72
C THR A 97 -6.53 -5.12 -13.49
N LEU A 98 -6.76 -4.19 -12.55
CA LEU A 98 -7.53 -4.40 -11.32
C LEU A 98 -8.83 -3.60 -11.44
N SER A 99 -9.92 -4.25 -11.80
CA SER A 99 -11.22 -3.60 -11.98
C SER A 99 -12.18 -3.93 -10.84
N PHE A 100 -12.98 -2.95 -10.43
CA PHE A 100 -13.94 -3.08 -9.32
C PHE A 100 -15.37 -2.81 -9.81
N SER A 101 -16.25 -3.78 -9.60
CA SER A 101 -17.70 -3.70 -9.84
C SER A 101 -18.10 -3.32 -11.29
N LYS A 102 -19.39 -3.43 -11.58
CA LYS A 102 -20.01 -2.88 -12.80
C LYS A 102 -20.71 -1.58 -12.41
N LEU A 103 -20.35 -0.49 -13.06
CA LEU A 103 -20.83 0.86 -12.79
C LEU A 103 -21.43 1.47 -14.07
N THR A 104 -22.36 2.39 -13.90
CA THR A 104 -22.80 3.26 -15.00
C THR A 104 -21.70 4.27 -15.35
N PHE A 105 -21.74 4.84 -16.57
CA PHE A 105 -20.79 5.87 -17.00
C PHE A 105 -20.69 7.04 -16.01
N ALA A 106 -21.85 7.55 -15.55
CA ALA A 106 -21.91 8.67 -14.62
C ALA A 106 -21.27 8.31 -13.27
N GLN A 107 -21.55 7.12 -12.74
CA GLN A 107 -20.96 6.66 -11.47
C GLN A 107 -19.45 6.50 -11.59
N ALA A 108 -18.96 5.82 -12.64
CA ALA A 108 -17.53 5.63 -12.86
C ALA A 108 -16.78 6.95 -12.98
N LYS A 109 -17.36 7.93 -13.69
CA LYS A 109 -16.79 9.27 -13.84
C LYS A 109 -16.75 10.05 -12.52
N VAL A 110 -17.79 9.93 -11.69
CA VAL A 110 -17.82 10.58 -10.36
C VAL A 110 -16.74 9.97 -9.45
N VAL A 111 -16.59 8.65 -9.45
CA VAL A 111 -15.54 7.97 -8.65
C VAL A 111 -14.15 8.42 -9.07
N ASP A 112 -13.90 8.49 -10.38
CA ASP A 112 -12.63 8.94 -10.96
C ASP A 112 -12.28 10.38 -10.56
N VAL A 113 -13.24 11.31 -10.71
CA VAL A 113 -13.07 12.71 -10.29
C VAL A 113 -12.86 12.84 -8.78
N ALA A 114 -13.61 12.07 -7.97
CA ALA A 114 -13.46 12.07 -6.52
C ALA A 114 -12.08 11.55 -6.10
N TRP A 115 -11.58 10.51 -6.77
CA TRP A 115 -10.24 9.96 -6.55
C TRP A 115 -9.16 11.00 -6.85
N ASP A 116 -9.19 11.63 -8.01
CA ASP A 116 -8.22 12.66 -8.41
C ASP A 116 -8.20 13.86 -7.44
N LEU A 117 -9.37 14.26 -6.96
CA LEU A 117 -9.49 15.37 -6.03
C LEU A 117 -8.98 15.00 -4.62
N ILE A 118 -9.49 13.92 -4.05
CA ILE A 118 -9.23 13.56 -2.65
C ILE A 118 -7.86 12.90 -2.52
N VAL A 119 -7.60 11.85 -3.30
CA VAL A 119 -6.36 11.11 -3.23
C VAL A 119 -5.25 11.87 -3.93
N GLY A 120 -5.46 12.33 -5.16
CA GLY A 120 -4.44 13.07 -5.92
C GLY A 120 -4.06 14.39 -5.25
N ARG A 121 -4.95 15.39 -5.26
CA ARG A 121 -4.64 16.74 -4.74
C ARG A 121 -4.62 16.81 -3.22
N GLY A 122 -5.57 16.13 -2.55
CA GLY A 122 -5.59 16.05 -1.09
C GLY A 122 -4.36 15.35 -0.53
N GLY A 123 -4.00 14.19 -1.09
CA GLY A 123 -2.78 13.46 -0.73
C GLY A 123 -1.50 14.28 -0.96
N GLN A 124 -1.39 14.96 -2.11
CA GLN A 124 -0.27 15.87 -2.38
C GLN A 124 -0.11 16.95 -1.30
N THR A 125 -1.22 17.59 -0.92
CA THR A 125 -1.23 18.66 0.09
C THR A 125 -0.76 18.14 1.44
N VAL A 126 -1.26 16.98 1.87
CA VAL A 126 -0.86 16.35 3.13
C VAL A 126 0.63 16.00 3.12
N MET A 127 1.12 15.38 2.05
CA MET A 127 2.54 15.05 1.92
C MET A 127 3.42 16.30 1.93
N ALA A 128 3.04 17.36 1.21
CA ALA A 128 3.75 18.62 1.18
C ALA A 128 3.88 19.24 2.59
N ILE A 129 2.79 19.28 3.37
CA ILE A 129 2.79 19.82 4.74
C ILE A 129 3.70 18.99 5.66
N ILE A 130 3.61 17.65 5.60
CA ILE A 130 4.42 16.76 6.44
C ILE A 130 5.90 16.88 6.09
N SER A 131 6.23 16.84 4.79
CA SER A 131 7.60 16.99 4.30
C SER A 131 8.16 18.36 4.65
N TRP A 132 7.42 19.44 4.43
CA TRP A 132 7.85 20.80 4.79
C TRP A 132 8.25 20.90 6.27
N ARG A 133 7.36 20.49 7.19
CA ARG A 133 7.63 20.54 8.63
C ARG A 133 8.85 19.71 9.02
N THR A 134 9.02 18.55 8.40
CA THR A 134 10.13 17.63 8.67
C THR A 134 11.44 18.19 8.13
N PHE A 135 11.43 18.72 6.91
CA PHE A 135 12.60 19.28 6.23
C PHE A 135 13.10 20.52 6.96
N VAL A 136 12.23 21.48 7.29
CA VAL A 136 12.61 22.67 8.07
C VAL A 136 13.25 22.27 9.40
N SER A 137 12.63 21.35 10.13
CA SER A 137 13.17 20.87 11.43
C SER A 137 14.53 20.18 11.27
N TYR A 138 14.71 19.39 10.22
CA TYR A 138 15.97 18.71 9.94
C TYR A 138 17.07 19.69 9.49
N MET A 139 16.74 20.62 8.60
CA MET A 139 17.65 21.64 8.10
C MET A 139 18.13 22.55 9.23
N ALA A 140 17.22 23.06 10.06
CA ALA A 140 17.55 23.87 11.23
C ALA A 140 18.55 23.15 12.16
N ARG A 141 18.41 21.82 12.32
CA ARG A 141 19.36 21.04 13.11
C ARG A 141 20.70 20.89 12.42
N SER A 142 20.71 20.68 11.11
CA SER A 142 21.95 20.47 10.37
C SER A 142 22.77 21.75 10.17
N MET A 143 22.12 22.92 10.17
CA MET A 143 22.78 24.24 10.18
C MET A 143 23.69 24.46 11.40
N ARG A 144 23.50 23.69 12.48
CA ARG A 144 24.37 23.77 13.66
C ARG A 144 25.68 23.01 13.54
N ILE A 145 25.78 22.12 12.55
CA ILE A 145 26.92 21.21 12.38
C ILE A 145 27.71 21.59 11.14
N THR A 146 27.01 22.12 10.13
CA THR A 146 27.60 22.69 8.93
C THR A 146 27.00 24.06 8.70
N PRO A 147 27.84 25.11 8.56
CA PRO A 147 27.35 26.44 8.23
C PRO A 147 26.56 26.39 6.92
N VAL A 148 25.48 27.17 6.87
CA VAL A 148 24.65 27.31 5.67
C VAL A 148 24.77 28.74 5.15
N ASN A 149 24.88 28.87 3.83
CA ASN A 149 25.01 30.15 3.15
C ASN A 149 23.83 31.09 3.44
N TYR A 150 24.11 32.38 3.39
CA TYR A 150 23.13 33.42 3.65
C TYR A 150 21.90 33.36 2.73
N SER A 151 22.07 32.94 1.47
CA SER A 151 20.96 32.77 0.50
C SER A 151 19.97 31.70 0.95
N SER A 152 20.47 30.53 1.35
CA SER A 152 19.66 29.42 1.82
C SER A 152 19.01 29.72 3.17
N TYR A 153 19.70 30.42 4.08
CA TYR A 153 19.10 30.82 5.35
C TYR A 153 17.92 31.79 5.15
N ARG A 154 18.10 32.80 4.29
CA ARG A 154 17.05 33.76 3.94
C ARG A 154 15.82 33.07 3.31
N ALA A 155 16.03 32.15 2.38
CA ALA A 155 14.94 31.41 1.74
C ALA A 155 14.11 30.57 2.73
N ILE A 156 14.72 30.10 3.82
CA ILE A 156 14.08 29.16 4.76
C ILE A 156 13.43 29.88 5.95
N PHE A 157 14.06 30.95 6.46
CA PHE A 157 13.62 31.61 7.69
C PHE A 157 13.01 33.00 7.48
N LEU A 158 13.28 33.65 6.34
CA LEU A 158 12.85 35.03 6.07
C LEU A 158 11.78 35.12 4.98
N GLU A 159 11.71 34.18 4.04
CA GLU A 159 10.61 34.10 3.07
C GLU A 159 9.40 33.36 3.65
N HIS A 160 8.37 34.11 4.03
CA HIS A 160 7.13 33.59 4.63
C HIS A 160 6.23 32.80 3.67
N SER A 161 6.49 32.86 2.37
CA SER A 161 5.64 32.28 1.33
C SER A 161 6.41 31.26 0.48
N PRO A 162 5.90 30.02 0.33
CA PRO A 162 6.51 28.99 -0.52
C PRO A 162 6.42 29.42 -1.99
N ASN A 163 7.42 30.18 -2.44
CA ASN A 163 7.54 30.59 -3.84
C ASN A 163 8.28 29.50 -4.61
N ILE A 164 7.75 29.07 -5.75
CA ILE A 164 8.33 28.03 -6.63
C ILE A 164 9.76 28.42 -7.05
N TYR A 165 10.01 29.71 -7.24
CA TYR A 165 11.34 30.25 -7.54
C TYR A 165 12.34 30.06 -6.39
N SER A 166 11.88 30.19 -5.14
CA SER A 166 12.71 30.00 -3.94
C SER A 166 13.08 28.52 -3.76
N ILE A 167 12.13 27.62 -4.00
CA ILE A 167 12.37 26.16 -3.97
C ILE A 167 13.38 25.74 -5.05
N SER A 168 13.23 26.24 -6.29
CA SER A 168 14.16 25.96 -7.39
C SER A 168 15.55 26.54 -7.14
N ARG A 169 15.63 27.75 -6.59
CA ARG A 169 16.90 28.40 -6.22
C ARG A 169 17.58 27.69 -5.06
N MET A 170 16.84 27.25 -4.03
CA MET A 170 17.34 26.37 -2.97
C MET A 170 17.88 25.07 -3.57
N LEU A 171 17.15 24.43 -4.48
CA LEU A 171 17.57 23.20 -5.16
C LEU A 171 18.93 23.39 -5.87
N ARG A 172 19.06 24.49 -6.62
CA ARG A 172 20.28 24.83 -7.37
C ARG A 172 21.44 25.16 -6.43
N ASP A 173 21.21 25.98 -5.41
CA ASP A 173 22.24 26.36 -4.43
C ASP A 173 22.71 25.13 -3.62
N PHE A 174 21.81 24.21 -3.24
CA PHE A 174 22.18 22.97 -2.55
C PHE A 174 22.89 21.94 -3.43
N ALA A 175 22.54 21.86 -4.72
CA ALA A 175 23.16 20.93 -5.66
C ALA A 175 24.55 21.38 -6.13
N THR A 176 24.79 22.70 -6.25
CA THR A 176 26.03 23.25 -6.83
C THR A 176 27.01 23.81 -5.81
N ARG A 177 26.57 24.26 -4.62
CA ARG A 177 27.44 24.88 -3.62
C ARG A 177 27.39 24.11 -2.31
N ARG A 178 28.56 23.61 -1.89
CA ARG A 178 28.84 22.72 -0.73
C ARG A 178 27.73 22.67 0.34
N GLY A 179 26.73 21.83 0.11
CA GLY A 179 25.62 21.62 1.04
C GLY A 179 25.94 20.59 2.13
N LEU A 180 25.16 20.69 3.23
CA LEU A 180 24.97 19.78 4.36
C LEU A 180 25.85 18.51 4.36
N ARG A 181 26.51 18.19 5.48
CA ARG A 181 27.43 17.02 5.62
C ARG A 181 26.88 15.69 5.08
N SER A 182 25.56 15.51 5.00
CA SER A 182 24.93 14.33 4.40
C SER A 182 24.38 14.60 2.99
N ARG A 183 25.15 14.24 1.95
CA ARG A 183 24.68 14.22 0.54
C ARG A 183 23.41 13.39 0.36
N VAL A 184 23.29 12.28 1.10
CA VAL A 184 22.12 11.38 1.08
C VAL A 184 20.83 12.10 1.51
N ALA A 185 20.88 12.93 2.54
CA ALA A 185 19.70 13.67 3.00
C ALA A 185 19.24 14.72 1.98
N MET A 186 20.20 15.37 1.30
CA MET A 186 19.87 16.33 0.24
C MET A 186 19.23 15.67 -0.97
N VAL A 187 19.81 14.57 -1.46
CA VAL A 187 19.23 13.79 -2.56
C VAL A 187 17.81 13.34 -2.20
N PHE A 188 17.61 12.82 -0.98
CA PHE A 188 16.27 12.41 -0.53
C PHE A 188 15.26 13.56 -0.48
N MET A 189 15.64 14.75 0.04
CA MET A 189 14.75 15.92 0.07
C MET A 189 14.34 16.35 -1.34
N ILE A 190 15.29 16.41 -2.28
CA ILE A 190 15.05 16.79 -3.67
C ILE A 190 14.15 15.76 -4.37
N SER A 191 14.48 14.48 -4.27
CA SER A 191 13.67 13.39 -4.82
C SER A 191 12.24 13.39 -4.24
N SER A 192 12.09 13.69 -2.95
CA SER A 192 10.78 13.81 -2.30
C SER A 192 9.97 14.99 -2.84
N MET A 193 10.61 16.13 -3.10
CA MET A 193 9.93 17.29 -3.70
C MET A 193 9.42 16.98 -5.10
N ILE A 194 10.27 16.37 -5.94
CA ILE A 194 9.88 15.94 -7.29
C ILE A 194 8.72 14.95 -7.22
N PHE A 195 8.81 13.95 -6.33
CA PHE A 195 7.75 12.98 -6.13
C PHE A 195 6.42 13.63 -5.73
N ILE A 196 6.42 14.52 -4.73
CA ILE A 196 5.21 15.25 -4.29
C ILE A 196 4.61 16.08 -5.43
N LEU A 197 5.43 16.73 -6.25
CA LEU A 197 4.94 17.48 -7.41
C LEU A 197 4.32 16.57 -8.48
N SER A 198 4.92 15.42 -8.73
CA SER A 198 4.41 14.43 -9.70
C SER A 198 3.23 13.59 -9.19
N PHE A 199 2.96 13.61 -7.88
CA PHE A 199 2.02 12.68 -7.25
C PHE A 199 0.59 12.76 -7.80
N PRO A 200 -0.05 13.93 -8.01
CA PRO A 200 -1.38 13.99 -8.60
C PRO A 200 -1.45 13.36 -9.98
N THR A 201 -0.41 13.57 -10.80
CA THR A 201 -0.32 12.99 -12.14
C THR A 201 -0.19 11.48 -12.07
N LEU A 202 0.65 10.96 -11.17
CA LEU A 202 0.79 9.51 -10.95
C LEU A 202 -0.49 8.89 -10.38
N ALA A 203 -1.19 9.60 -9.49
CA ALA A 203 -2.41 9.13 -8.87
C ALA A 203 -3.58 9.08 -9.86
N SER A 204 -3.64 10.02 -10.81
CA SER A 204 -4.62 10.06 -11.88
C SER A 204 -4.29 9.06 -12.99
N SER A 205 -3.02 8.88 -13.35
CA SER A 205 -2.63 7.92 -14.38
C SER A 205 -2.85 6.47 -13.97
N MET A 206 -2.73 6.17 -12.67
CA MET A 206 -2.82 4.79 -12.16
C MET A 206 -4.27 4.31 -12.05
N THR A 207 -5.25 5.20 -12.08
CA THR A 207 -6.67 4.89 -12.01
C THR A 207 -7.39 5.29 -13.28
N GLY A 208 -8.56 4.71 -13.51
CA GLY A 208 -9.43 5.14 -14.58
C GLY A 208 -10.65 4.26 -14.68
N TYR A 209 -11.42 4.48 -15.75
CA TYR A 209 -12.53 3.61 -16.10
C TYR A 209 -12.49 3.20 -17.56
N THR A 210 -12.92 1.96 -17.82
CA THR A 210 -13.04 1.41 -19.17
C THR A 210 -14.41 0.75 -19.34
N THR A 211 -14.87 0.62 -20.57
CA THR A 211 -16.06 -0.18 -20.88
C THR A 211 -15.77 -1.64 -20.54
N SER A 212 -16.70 -2.30 -19.86
CA SER A 212 -16.61 -3.73 -19.61
C SER A 212 -16.53 -4.45 -20.95
N VAL A 213 -15.58 -5.37 -21.09
CA VAL A 213 -15.43 -6.18 -22.29
C VAL A 213 -16.05 -7.55 -22.03
N THR A 214 -16.87 -8.02 -22.94
CA THR A 214 -17.39 -9.39 -22.96
C THR A 214 -16.83 -10.12 -24.17
N THR A 215 -16.58 -11.40 -23.96
CA THR A 215 -16.16 -12.31 -25.02
C THR A 215 -17.38 -12.73 -25.81
N ALA A 216 -17.35 -12.53 -27.12
CA ALA A 216 -18.40 -12.97 -28.01
C ALA A 216 -17.81 -13.87 -29.11
N ILE A 217 -18.48 -14.98 -29.39
CA ILE A 217 -18.08 -15.97 -30.38
C ILE A 217 -19.08 -15.93 -31.53
N LYS A 218 -18.58 -16.06 -32.75
CA LYS A 218 -19.43 -16.25 -33.93
C LYS A 218 -19.89 -17.70 -34.05
N ASP A 219 -21.20 -17.90 -34.08
CA ASP A 219 -21.80 -19.20 -34.39
C ASP A 219 -21.50 -19.60 -35.85
N TYR A 220 -21.86 -20.83 -36.26
CA TYR A 220 -21.66 -21.28 -37.65
C TYR A 220 -22.47 -20.47 -38.68
N ARG A 221 -23.49 -19.75 -38.24
CA ARG A 221 -24.34 -18.87 -39.04
C ARG A 221 -23.84 -17.41 -39.03
N ASN A 222 -22.64 -17.17 -38.48
CA ASN A 222 -21.99 -15.87 -38.36
C ASN A 222 -22.76 -14.85 -37.48
N ASN A 223 -23.68 -15.30 -36.62
CA ASN A 223 -24.27 -14.50 -35.56
C ASN A 223 -23.30 -14.39 -34.39
N THR A 224 -23.28 -13.24 -33.72
CA THR A 224 -22.40 -13.01 -32.58
C THR A 224 -23.12 -13.35 -31.28
N VAL A 225 -22.57 -14.30 -30.54
CA VAL A 225 -23.17 -14.87 -29.32
C VAL A 225 -22.21 -14.67 -28.14
N PRO A 226 -22.69 -14.18 -26.99
CA PRO A 226 -21.88 -14.09 -25.78
C PRO A 226 -21.30 -15.45 -25.36
N PHE A 227 -20.00 -15.50 -25.04
CA PHE A 227 -19.28 -16.74 -24.71
C PHE A 227 -19.84 -17.45 -23.48
N ASP A 228 -20.41 -16.71 -22.53
CA ASP A 228 -21.03 -17.25 -21.32
C ASP A 228 -22.29 -18.09 -21.61
N GLN A 229 -22.85 -17.99 -22.81
CA GLN A 229 -23.96 -18.84 -23.26
C GLN A 229 -23.49 -20.19 -23.81
N PHE A 230 -22.19 -20.36 -24.05
CA PHE A 230 -21.65 -21.62 -24.53
C PHE A 230 -21.44 -22.57 -23.35
N GLY A 231 -22.13 -23.71 -23.37
CA GLY A 231 -21.96 -24.76 -22.37
C GLY A 231 -20.70 -25.56 -22.66
N LEU A 232 -19.77 -25.67 -21.70
CA LEU A 232 -18.64 -26.58 -21.85
C LEU A 232 -19.14 -28.02 -21.69
N LEU A 233 -18.93 -28.85 -22.72
CA LEU A 233 -19.25 -30.27 -22.69
C LEU A 233 -18.00 -31.08 -22.42
N PHE A 234 -18.13 -32.05 -21.53
CA PHE A 234 -17.18 -33.15 -21.40
C PHE A 234 -17.87 -34.41 -21.92
N SER A 235 -17.23 -35.08 -22.88
CA SER A 235 -17.77 -36.33 -23.43
C SER A 235 -17.63 -37.46 -22.41
N LYS A 236 -18.73 -38.18 -22.15
CA LYS A 236 -18.73 -39.50 -21.52
C LYS A 236 -18.67 -40.53 -22.64
N SER A 237 -17.60 -41.31 -22.73
CA SER A 237 -17.53 -42.45 -23.66
C SER A 237 -17.93 -43.71 -22.89
N SER A 238 -19.07 -44.32 -23.23
CA SER A 238 -19.30 -45.74 -22.95
C SER A 238 -18.95 -46.51 -24.22
N SER A 239 -18.03 -47.47 -24.13
CA SER A 239 -17.88 -48.52 -25.12
C SER A 239 -19.09 -49.46 -25.03
N ALA A 240 -20.25 -48.96 -25.41
CA ALA A 240 -21.50 -49.70 -25.57
C ALA A 240 -22.06 -49.52 -27.00
N SER A 241 -21.18 -49.29 -27.98
CA SER A 241 -21.57 -49.20 -29.39
C SER A 241 -21.76 -50.56 -30.06
N GLU A 242 -22.11 -51.62 -29.31
CA GLU A 242 -22.67 -52.83 -29.93
C GLU A 242 -24.20 -52.93 -29.81
N HIS A 243 -24.88 -52.15 -28.95
CA HIS A 243 -26.34 -52.20 -28.82
C HIS A 243 -26.99 -50.80 -28.72
N GLY A 244 -26.91 -50.02 -29.80
CA GLY A 244 -27.93 -49.02 -30.18
C GLY A 244 -28.46 -48.03 -29.11
N LEU A 245 -27.62 -47.48 -28.23
CA LEU A 245 -28.03 -46.46 -27.26
C LEU A 245 -27.24 -45.15 -27.40
N ASP A 246 -27.99 -44.06 -27.26
CA ASP A 246 -27.65 -42.66 -27.53
C ASP A 246 -26.42 -42.15 -26.75
N ALA A 247 -25.52 -41.43 -27.42
CA ALA A 247 -24.34 -40.83 -26.82
C ALA A 247 -24.75 -39.67 -25.89
N SER A 248 -24.74 -39.91 -24.59
CA SER A 248 -25.12 -38.92 -23.57
C SER A 248 -23.91 -38.05 -23.20
N TYR A 249 -23.96 -36.76 -23.54
CA TYR A 249 -22.97 -35.76 -23.12
C TYR A 249 -23.24 -35.28 -21.69
N LEU A 250 -22.19 -35.10 -20.88
CA LEU A 250 -22.32 -34.47 -19.56
C LEU A 250 -22.12 -32.96 -19.69
N ARG A 251 -23.18 -32.19 -19.44
CA ARG A 251 -23.12 -30.73 -19.36
C ARG A 251 -22.63 -30.33 -17.98
N CYS A 252 -21.52 -29.60 -17.89
CA CYS A 252 -21.09 -28.99 -16.64
C CYS A 252 -22.00 -27.80 -16.29
N GLN A 253 -23.06 -28.04 -15.53
CA GLN A 253 -23.73 -26.97 -14.79
C GLN A 253 -22.87 -26.62 -13.57
N ARG A 254 -22.59 -25.32 -13.40
CA ARG A 254 -21.67 -24.80 -12.37
C ARG A 254 -22.11 -25.08 -10.93
N ASN A 255 -23.32 -25.60 -10.69
CA ASN A 255 -23.79 -26.11 -9.40
C ASN A 255 -24.84 -27.22 -9.67
N HIS A 256 -24.70 -28.37 -9.00
CA HIS A 256 -25.47 -29.63 -9.10
C HIS A 256 -24.94 -30.70 -10.06
N TYR A 257 -24.39 -31.75 -9.44
CA TYR A 257 -24.05 -33.03 -10.06
C TYR A 257 -25.32 -33.88 -10.17
N THR A 258 -25.72 -34.25 -11.37
CA THR A 258 -26.69 -35.34 -11.59
C THR A 258 -25.93 -36.64 -11.79
N GLU A 259 -26.21 -37.58 -10.89
CA GLU A 259 -25.73 -38.96 -10.84
C GLU A 259 -26.55 -39.82 -11.80
N GLU A 260 -25.92 -40.64 -12.64
CA GLU A 260 -26.62 -41.72 -13.34
C GLU A 260 -25.73 -42.96 -13.45
N GLN A 261 -26.21 -44.03 -12.80
CA GLN A 261 -25.58 -45.33 -12.62
C GLN A 261 -25.55 -46.13 -13.93
N GLY A 262 -24.42 -46.80 -14.19
CA GLY A 262 -24.29 -47.83 -15.21
C GLY A 262 -23.15 -48.78 -14.85
N SER A 263 -23.42 -50.08 -14.89
CA SER A 263 -22.66 -51.15 -14.25
C SER A 263 -21.74 -51.96 -15.18
N SER A 264 -20.56 -52.37 -14.65
CA SER A 264 -19.71 -53.56 -15.00
C SER A 264 -18.59 -53.39 -16.07
N PRO A 265 -17.51 -54.23 -16.11
CA PRO A 265 -16.69 -54.81 -15.04
C PRO A 265 -15.18 -54.63 -15.33
N GLN A 266 -14.46 -53.74 -14.64
CA GLN A 266 -13.01 -53.92 -14.44
C GLN A 266 -12.51 -53.04 -13.30
N ASN A 267 -12.08 -53.67 -12.22
CA ASN A 267 -12.05 -53.14 -10.87
C ASN A 267 -10.77 -52.34 -10.55
N GLN A 268 -10.47 -51.27 -11.29
CA GLN A 268 -9.36 -50.36 -10.96
C GLN A 268 -9.81 -48.90 -10.89
N THR A 269 -9.53 -48.27 -9.75
CA THR A 269 -9.74 -46.84 -9.51
C THR A 269 -8.66 -46.03 -10.23
N SER A 270 -9.05 -44.93 -10.88
CA SER A 270 -8.09 -43.96 -11.43
C SER A 270 -8.36 -42.58 -10.83
N GLN A 271 -7.30 -41.80 -10.59
CA GLN A 271 -7.44 -40.43 -10.08
C GLN A 271 -7.41 -39.43 -11.24
N TRP A 272 -8.45 -38.60 -11.34
CA TRP A 272 -8.45 -37.46 -12.24
C TRP A 272 -8.70 -36.17 -11.46
N MET A 273 -7.73 -35.26 -11.50
CA MET A 273 -7.74 -33.97 -10.78
C MET A 273 -8.38 -34.08 -9.38
N THR A 274 -7.79 -34.93 -8.52
CA THR A 274 -8.20 -35.20 -7.13
C THR A 274 -9.50 -35.98 -6.88
N LEU A 275 -10.25 -36.41 -7.90
CA LEU A 275 -11.35 -37.36 -7.73
C LEU A 275 -10.91 -38.80 -8.00
N ASP A 276 -11.22 -39.70 -7.08
CA ASP A 276 -11.15 -41.15 -7.29
C ASP A 276 -12.34 -41.59 -8.16
N LEU A 277 -12.06 -41.90 -9.43
CA LEU A 277 -13.05 -42.46 -10.35
C LEU A 277 -13.19 -43.94 -10.05
N VAL A 278 -14.38 -44.33 -9.59
CA VAL A 278 -14.73 -45.75 -9.40
C VAL A 278 -14.84 -46.41 -10.78
N PRO A 279 -14.23 -47.59 -10.98
CA PRO A 279 -14.24 -48.31 -12.25
C PRO A 279 -15.66 -48.57 -12.83
N PRO A 280 -15.81 -48.74 -14.16
CA PRO A 280 -14.76 -48.91 -15.18
C PRO A 280 -14.29 -47.58 -15.82
N VAL A 281 -12.96 -47.47 -16.06
CA VAL A 281 -12.35 -46.29 -16.70
C VAL A 281 -12.18 -46.57 -18.19
N LEU A 282 -12.80 -45.73 -19.01
CA LEU A 282 -13.02 -45.97 -20.44
C LEU A 282 -12.22 -44.97 -21.28
N ASP A 283 -11.51 -45.46 -22.30
CA ASP A 283 -10.70 -44.65 -23.22
C ASP A 283 -11.62 -43.88 -24.19
N TYR A 284 -11.49 -42.55 -24.27
CA TYR A 284 -12.46 -41.68 -24.95
C TYR A 284 -11.97 -41.28 -26.36
N LYS A 285 -12.85 -41.41 -27.36
CA LYS A 285 -12.67 -40.85 -28.71
C LYS A 285 -13.96 -40.18 -29.13
N ILE A 286 -13.93 -38.87 -29.35
CA ILE A 286 -15.09 -38.08 -29.79
C ILE A 286 -15.11 -38.09 -31.31
N PHE A 287 -16.26 -38.17 -31.96
CA PHE A 287 -16.38 -38.07 -33.42
C PHE A 287 -17.24 -36.86 -33.81
N ASP A 288 -16.88 -36.17 -34.90
CA ASP A 288 -17.77 -35.19 -35.56
C ASP A 288 -18.86 -35.93 -36.36
N ASN A 289 -19.92 -35.22 -36.75
CA ASN A 289 -20.96 -35.64 -37.71
C ASN A 289 -20.37 -36.12 -39.07
N SER A 290 -19.10 -35.83 -39.34
CA SER A 290 -18.32 -36.32 -40.48
C SER A 290 -17.60 -37.66 -40.24
N GLY A 291 -17.74 -38.27 -39.06
CA GLY A 291 -17.14 -39.57 -38.71
C GLY A 291 -15.64 -39.53 -38.39
N GLN A 292 -15.03 -38.36 -38.24
CA GLN A 292 -13.61 -38.23 -37.87
C GLN A 292 -13.40 -38.23 -36.36
N SER A 293 -12.49 -39.09 -35.90
CA SER A 293 -12.10 -39.22 -34.49
C SER A 293 -11.22 -38.05 -34.03
N PHE A 294 -11.67 -37.31 -33.02
CA PHE A 294 -10.88 -36.36 -32.26
C PHE A 294 -9.99 -37.11 -31.28
N SER A 295 -8.80 -37.49 -31.72
CA SER A 295 -7.72 -37.93 -30.83
C SER A 295 -7.04 -36.69 -30.24
N GLY A 296 -7.02 -36.60 -28.90
CA GLY A 296 -6.40 -35.53 -28.12
C GLY A 296 -7.43 -34.71 -27.33
N GLN A 297 -7.12 -34.41 -26.06
CA GLN A 297 -7.93 -33.60 -25.14
C GLN A 297 -8.23 -32.22 -25.74
N LYS A 298 -9.31 -32.13 -26.53
CA LYS A 298 -9.80 -30.88 -27.12
C LYS A 298 -11.11 -30.53 -26.43
N LEU A 299 -11.15 -29.35 -25.83
CA LEU A 299 -12.37 -28.82 -25.22
C LEU A 299 -13.45 -28.61 -26.30
N ILE A 300 -14.70 -28.91 -25.97
CA ILE A 300 -15.86 -28.76 -26.85
C ILE A 300 -16.92 -27.93 -26.12
N TRP A 301 -17.48 -26.97 -26.84
CA TRP A 301 -18.57 -26.13 -26.36
C TRP A 301 -19.84 -26.42 -27.14
N GLU A 302 -20.99 -26.34 -26.49
CA GLU A 302 -22.31 -26.50 -27.11
C GLU A 302 -23.06 -25.17 -27.06
N TYR A 303 -23.64 -24.79 -28.19
CA TYR A 303 -24.58 -23.68 -28.25
C TYR A 303 -25.68 -23.96 -29.28
N SER A 304 -26.95 -23.85 -28.86
CA SER A 304 -28.12 -24.06 -29.71
C SER A 304 -28.15 -25.43 -30.44
N GLY A 305 -27.59 -26.48 -29.83
CA GLY A 305 -27.50 -27.83 -30.40
C GLY A 305 -26.31 -28.06 -31.33
N ASP A 306 -25.55 -27.01 -31.66
CA ASP A 306 -24.31 -27.11 -32.44
C ASP A 306 -23.09 -27.27 -31.52
N LEU A 307 -22.13 -28.11 -31.95
CA LEU A 307 -20.89 -28.38 -31.23
C LEU A 307 -19.71 -27.57 -31.80
N TYR A 308 -19.02 -26.85 -30.94
CA TYR A 308 -17.91 -25.97 -31.26
C TYR A 308 -16.62 -26.50 -30.67
N VAL A 309 -15.71 -26.95 -31.54
CA VAL A 309 -14.39 -27.41 -31.13
C VAL A 309 -13.47 -26.24 -30.78
N GLN A 310 -12.53 -26.47 -29.86
CA GLN A 310 -11.54 -25.48 -29.44
C GLN A 310 -10.83 -24.76 -30.60
N THR A 311 -10.45 -25.50 -31.65
CA THR A 311 -9.75 -24.94 -32.82
C THR A 311 -10.61 -23.97 -33.62
N TYR A 312 -11.93 -24.14 -33.59
CA TYR A 312 -12.86 -23.21 -34.23
C TYR A 312 -12.94 -21.91 -33.43
N ILE A 313 -13.13 -22.01 -32.12
CA ILE A 313 -13.27 -20.86 -31.23
C ILE A 313 -11.98 -20.02 -31.19
N GLN A 314 -10.81 -20.66 -31.22
CA GLN A 314 -9.50 -19.97 -31.25
C GLN A 314 -9.12 -19.40 -32.62
N ARG A 315 -9.87 -19.71 -33.68
CA ARG A 315 -9.57 -19.20 -35.02
C ARG A 315 -9.70 -17.68 -35.03
N GLN A 316 -8.74 -17.00 -35.66
CA GLN A 316 -8.77 -15.54 -35.80
C GLN A 316 -10.09 -15.07 -36.41
N GLY A 317 -10.73 -14.10 -35.77
CA GLY A 317 -12.00 -13.51 -36.23
C GLY A 317 -13.26 -14.22 -35.77
N ILE A 318 -13.17 -15.38 -35.08
CA ILE A 318 -14.33 -16.08 -34.50
C ILE A 318 -14.60 -15.58 -33.08
N GLY A 319 -13.61 -15.68 -32.19
CA GLY A 319 -13.65 -15.07 -30.87
C GLY A 319 -13.30 -13.59 -30.96
N THR A 320 -14.21 -12.72 -30.51
CA THR A 320 -14.01 -11.27 -30.51
C THR A 320 -14.35 -10.67 -29.15
N CYS A 321 -13.67 -9.58 -28.82
CA CYS A 321 -13.88 -8.85 -27.58
C CYS A 321 -14.79 -7.65 -27.86
N GLN A 322 -16.04 -7.71 -27.37
CA GLN A 322 -17.05 -6.69 -27.58
C GLN A 322 -17.19 -5.79 -26.34
N ARG A 323 -17.43 -4.49 -26.59
CA ARG A 323 -17.65 -3.52 -25.51
C ARG A 323 -19.11 -3.57 -25.06
N ASN A 324 -19.34 -3.78 -23.78
CA ASN A 324 -20.65 -3.63 -23.15
C ASN A 324 -20.95 -2.16 -22.82
N GLN A 325 -22.21 -1.88 -22.48
CA GLN A 325 -22.67 -0.57 -22.02
C GLN A 325 -22.28 -0.28 -20.55
N ASP A 326 -21.86 -1.30 -19.80
CA ASP A 326 -21.37 -1.16 -18.43
C ASP A 326 -19.92 -0.67 -18.41
N TYR A 327 -19.57 0.10 -17.40
CA TYR A 327 -18.22 0.57 -17.15
C TYR A 327 -17.63 -0.12 -15.92
N ARG A 328 -16.31 -0.25 -15.90
CA ARG A 328 -15.57 -0.70 -14.71
C ARG A 328 -14.56 0.37 -14.35
N TRP A 329 -14.54 0.76 -13.08
CA TRP A 329 -13.49 1.62 -12.53
C TRP A 329 -12.40 0.73 -11.93
N GLY A 330 -11.15 1.16 -12.01
CA GLY A 330 -10.06 0.37 -11.48
C GLY A 330 -8.70 1.02 -11.57
N CYS A 331 -7.68 0.22 -11.30
CA CYS A 331 -6.29 0.65 -11.28
C CYS A 331 -5.42 -0.22 -12.20
N SER A 332 -4.37 0.39 -12.76
CA SER A 332 -3.26 -0.38 -13.32
C SER A 332 -2.41 -0.96 -12.18
N PHE A 333 -2.21 -2.28 -12.19
CA PHE A 333 -1.42 -3.01 -11.22
C PHE A 333 0.01 -2.47 -11.15
N ILE A 334 0.65 -2.29 -12.31
CA ILE A 334 2.05 -1.86 -12.39
C ILE A 334 2.19 -0.44 -11.85
N GLN A 335 1.32 0.48 -12.26
CA GLN A 335 1.40 1.86 -11.77
C GLN A 335 1.11 1.94 -10.27
N LEU A 336 0.09 1.23 -9.79
CA LEU A 336 -0.23 1.15 -8.36
C LEU A 336 0.96 0.62 -7.55
N PHE A 337 1.62 -0.43 -8.04
CA PHE A 337 2.81 -1.00 -7.41
C PHE A 337 3.97 0.00 -7.34
N VAL A 338 4.23 0.73 -8.43
CA VAL A 338 5.27 1.78 -8.47
C VAL A 338 4.94 2.91 -7.50
N VAL A 339 3.71 3.43 -7.50
CA VAL A 339 3.28 4.51 -6.60
C VAL A 339 3.38 4.09 -5.13
N LEU A 340 2.95 2.87 -4.79
CA LEU A 340 3.08 2.34 -3.43
C LEU A 340 4.56 2.21 -3.00
N SER A 341 5.43 1.78 -3.91
CA SER A 341 6.88 1.69 -3.65
C SER A 341 7.48 3.08 -3.36
N LEU A 342 7.11 4.09 -4.16
CA LEU A 342 7.56 5.47 -3.96
C LEU A 342 7.00 6.06 -2.64
N LEU A 343 5.73 5.81 -2.31
CA LEU A 343 5.12 6.21 -1.04
C LEU A 343 5.80 5.57 0.17
N LEU A 344 6.21 4.31 0.07
CA LEU A 344 6.98 3.61 1.12
C LEU A 344 8.34 4.26 1.33
N ILE A 345 9.09 4.49 0.24
CA ILE A 345 10.41 5.15 0.29
C ILE A 345 10.28 6.55 0.91
N TRP A 346 9.29 7.33 0.46
CA TRP A 346 9.01 8.67 0.99
C TRP A 346 8.65 8.62 2.48
N SER A 347 7.78 7.69 2.90
CA SER A 347 7.34 7.55 4.28
C SER A 347 8.50 7.19 5.22
N ILE A 348 9.31 6.21 4.83
CA ILE A 348 10.48 5.76 5.60
C ILE A 348 11.53 6.87 5.70
N GLY A 349 11.87 7.51 4.59
CA GLY A 349 12.88 8.57 4.58
C GLY A 349 12.43 9.80 5.38
N THR A 350 11.16 10.18 5.29
CA THR A 350 10.58 11.27 6.09
C THR A 350 10.61 10.91 7.59
N LEU A 351 10.27 9.67 7.96
CA LEU A 351 10.35 9.21 9.35
C LEU A 351 11.79 9.25 9.88
N ILE A 352 12.77 8.81 9.08
CA ILE A 352 14.20 8.86 9.45
C ILE A 352 14.65 10.30 9.71
N MET A 353 14.28 11.23 8.82
CA MET A 353 14.59 12.66 8.99
C MET A 353 13.90 13.25 10.22
N PHE A 354 12.64 12.89 10.45
CA PHE A 354 11.88 13.34 11.62
C PHE A 354 12.54 12.88 12.93
N VAL A 355 12.88 11.60 13.06
CA VAL A 355 13.55 11.06 14.24
C VAL A 355 14.90 11.75 14.48
N ARG A 356 15.65 12.01 13.40
CA ARG A 356 16.93 12.73 13.47
C ARG A 356 16.76 14.17 13.93
N SER A 357 15.73 14.86 13.47
CA SER A 357 15.44 16.23 13.90
C SER A 357 15.14 16.32 15.42
N LYS A 358 14.59 15.25 16.02
CA LYS A 358 14.18 15.21 17.43
C LYS A 358 15.24 14.71 18.42
N LYS A 359 16.28 13.98 17.98
CA LYS A 359 17.28 13.32 18.85
C LYS A 359 18.30 14.28 19.54
N GLY A 360 18.03 15.58 19.65
CA GLY A 360 18.95 16.57 20.23
C GLY A 360 18.31 17.62 21.14
N GLY A 361 17.13 17.34 21.67
CA GLY A 361 16.31 18.31 22.42
C GLY A 361 15.51 19.23 21.50
N THR A 362 14.25 19.53 21.87
CA THR A 362 13.47 20.61 21.27
C THR A 362 14.06 21.93 21.75
N LEU A 363 15.06 22.43 21.03
CA LEU A 363 15.40 23.84 21.15
C LEU A 363 14.31 24.63 20.41
N PRO A 364 13.87 25.78 20.97
CA PRO A 364 12.98 26.66 20.24
C PRO A 364 13.68 26.97 18.91
N ILE A 365 13.00 26.63 17.81
CA ILE A 365 13.34 27.22 16.52
C ILE A 365 13.24 28.70 16.80
N ASP A 366 14.34 29.44 16.64
CA ASP A 366 14.34 30.87 16.85
C ASP A 366 13.19 31.45 16.04
N GLY A 367 12.25 32.09 16.73
CA GLY A 367 11.13 32.74 16.06
C GLY A 367 11.65 33.73 15.03
N GLU A 368 10.82 34.08 14.07
CA GLU A 368 11.14 34.97 12.94
C GLU A 368 12.11 36.11 13.32
N TYR A 369 11.76 36.92 14.32
CA TYR A 369 12.58 38.03 14.78
C TYR A 369 13.95 37.63 15.33
N ARG A 370 14.03 36.50 16.04
CA ARG A 370 15.30 36.01 16.59
C ARG A 370 16.19 35.43 15.49
N SER A 371 15.60 34.86 14.44
CA SER A 371 16.32 34.43 13.24
C SER A 371 16.89 35.61 12.47
N VAL A 372 16.14 36.71 12.32
CA VAL A 372 16.61 37.97 11.70
C VAL A 372 17.77 38.56 12.48
N ILE A 373 17.67 38.66 13.81
CA ILE A 373 18.73 39.21 14.66
C ILE A 373 19.98 38.35 14.57
N SER A 374 19.85 37.02 14.70
CA SER A 374 21.00 36.12 14.59
C SER A 374 21.68 36.17 13.22
N PHE A 375 20.89 36.38 12.16
CA PHE A 375 21.38 36.56 10.80
C PHE A 375 22.18 37.85 10.65
N ALA A 376 21.63 38.97 11.11
CA ALA A 376 22.27 40.27 11.07
C ALA A 376 23.58 40.28 11.88
N THR A 377 23.59 39.68 13.07
CA THR A 377 24.81 39.54 13.89
C THR A 377 25.89 38.71 13.19
N ALA A 378 25.52 37.58 12.58
CA ALA A 378 26.49 36.73 11.87
C ALA A 378 27.07 37.44 10.64
N MET A 379 26.23 38.11 9.85
CA MET A 379 26.67 38.89 8.69
C MET A 379 27.59 40.04 9.09
N SER A 380 27.27 40.76 10.17
CA SER A 380 28.11 41.83 10.71
C SER A 380 29.49 41.33 11.11
N GLN A 381 29.56 40.18 11.79
CA GLN A 381 30.82 39.60 12.23
C GLN A 381 31.69 39.10 11.07
N GLU A 382 31.10 38.48 10.03
CA GLU A 382 31.87 37.96 8.90
C GLU A 382 32.26 39.01 7.86
N LEU A 383 31.41 40.02 7.64
CA LEU A 383 31.66 41.04 6.62
C LEU A 383 32.60 42.14 7.13
N ASN A 384 32.64 42.38 8.44
CA ASN A 384 33.45 43.44 9.06
C ASN A 384 33.28 44.81 8.36
N LEU A 385 32.04 45.14 7.99
CA LEU A 385 31.67 46.37 7.29
C LEU A 385 31.00 47.35 8.26
N ASP A 386 31.24 48.64 8.04
CA ASP A 386 30.51 49.70 8.72
C ASP A 386 29.16 49.96 8.01
N PHE A 387 28.09 49.44 8.58
CA PHE A 387 26.74 49.49 7.98
C PHE A 387 26.19 50.90 7.79
N ALA A 388 26.73 51.91 8.49
CA ALA A 388 26.27 53.28 8.37
C ALA A 388 26.70 53.94 7.04
N SER A 389 27.79 53.47 6.43
CA SER A 389 28.41 54.06 5.24
C SER A 389 28.41 53.13 4.00
N THR A 390 27.98 51.88 4.16
CA THR A 390 28.10 50.84 3.13
C THR A 390 26.84 50.74 2.26
N THR A 391 27.02 50.76 0.93
CA THR A 391 25.94 50.60 -0.05
C THR A 391 25.58 49.12 -0.29
N GLU A 392 24.36 48.84 -0.75
CA GLU A 392 23.87 47.47 -1.02
C GLU A 392 24.76 46.69 -2.02
N ASP A 393 25.36 47.37 -3.00
CA ASP A 393 26.27 46.74 -3.96
C ASP A 393 27.64 46.39 -3.36
N ASP A 394 28.10 47.15 -2.36
CA ASP A 394 29.30 46.83 -1.60
C ASP A 394 29.05 45.58 -0.72
N ILE A 395 27.86 45.49 -0.12
CA ILE A 395 27.42 44.30 0.64
C ILE A 395 27.35 43.07 -0.28
N LYS A 396 26.75 43.17 -1.47
CA LYS A 396 26.72 42.04 -2.43
C LYS A 396 28.12 41.62 -2.87
N THR A 397 29.01 42.57 -3.10
CA THR A 397 30.39 42.31 -3.53
C THR A 397 31.18 41.62 -2.42
N ALA A 398 31.04 42.09 -1.18
CA ALA A 398 31.66 41.46 -0.01
C ALA A 398 31.13 40.03 0.23
N VAL A 399 29.81 39.80 0.13
CA VAL A 399 29.20 38.46 0.24
C VAL A 399 29.71 37.51 -0.86
N ARG A 400 29.89 37.99 -2.09
CA ARG A 400 30.49 37.19 -3.17
C ARG A 400 31.95 36.84 -2.88
N ARG A 401 32.71 37.78 -2.31
CA ARG A 401 34.13 37.60 -1.97
C ARG A 401 34.37 36.52 -0.92
N ILE A 402 33.47 36.39 0.05
CA ILE A 402 33.49 35.33 1.09
C ILE A 402 32.81 34.02 0.66
N GLY A 403 32.41 33.88 -0.61
CA GLY A 403 31.78 32.66 -1.11
C GLY A 403 30.34 32.41 -0.62
N GLY A 404 29.67 33.43 -0.08
CA GLY A 404 28.28 33.37 0.40
C GLY A 404 28.12 33.32 1.92
N GLY A 405 29.22 33.29 2.69
CA GLY A 405 29.24 33.33 4.16
C GLY A 405 28.57 32.12 4.82
N GLY A 406 28.62 32.02 6.15
CA GLY A 406 28.13 30.83 6.85
C GLY A 406 27.61 31.09 8.26
N ILE A 407 26.31 30.90 8.48
CA ILE A 407 25.75 31.02 9.83
C ILE A 407 25.93 29.72 10.59
N TYR A 408 26.50 29.80 11.78
CA TYR A 408 26.53 28.70 12.75
C TYR A 408 25.90 29.14 14.06
N TYR A 409 25.20 28.23 14.72
CA TYR A 409 24.75 28.43 16.10
C TYR A 409 25.75 27.78 17.06
N PRO A 410 26.42 28.54 17.94
CA PRO A 410 27.23 27.96 18.99
C PRO A 410 26.33 27.13 19.92
N SER A 411 26.66 25.86 20.10
CA SER A 411 25.89 24.93 20.95
C SER A 411 26.86 24.09 21.77
N PRO A 412 26.53 23.75 23.04
CA PRO A 412 27.31 22.78 23.81
C PRO A 412 27.40 21.46 23.05
N ALA A 413 28.56 20.82 23.17
CA ALA A 413 29.05 19.68 22.41
C ALA A 413 27.93 18.76 21.89
N VAL A 414 27.63 18.89 20.60
CA VAL A 414 26.68 17.99 19.91
C VAL A 414 27.32 16.61 19.87
N SER A 415 26.69 15.63 20.53
CA SER A 415 27.12 14.24 20.43
C SER A 415 27.20 13.82 18.96
N LYS A 416 28.34 13.22 18.56
CA LYS A 416 28.61 12.76 17.20
C LYS A 416 27.36 12.07 16.62
N PHE A 417 26.93 12.51 15.43
CA PHE A 417 25.90 11.82 14.65
C PHE A 417 26.28 10.33 14.52
N ARG A 418 25.66 9.44 15.31
CA ARG A 418 25.84 7.99 15.12
C ARG A 418 25.35 7.61 13.72
N SER A 419 26.09 6.73 13.04
CA SER A 419 25.72 6.27 11.70
C SER A 419 24.35 5.58 11.73
N VAL A 420 23.55 5.76 10.66
CA VAL A 420 22.22 5.12 10.51
C VAL A 420 22.32 3.64 10.75
N GLY A 421 23.32 3.00 10.14
CA GLY A 421 23.56 1.57 10.28
C GLY A 421 23.75 1.16 11.73
N ARG A 422 24.49 1.92 12.56
CA ARG A 422 24.65 1.59 13.98
C ARG A 422 23.39 1.85 14.81
N VAL A 423 22.65 2.92 14.56
CA VAL A 423 21.40 3.18 15.29
C VAL A 423 20.31 2.16 14.93
N LEU A 424 20.21 1.82 13.64
CA LEU A 424 19.29 0.80 13.16
C LEU A 424 19.72 -0.57 13.66
N LYS A 425 21.03 -0.88 13.65
CA LYS A 425 21.60 -2.10 14.21
C LYS A 425 21.37 -2.20 15.72
N ASP A 426 21.62 -1.14 16.50
CA ASP A 426 21.37 -1.12 17.95
C ASP A 426 19.87 -1.30 18.26
N TRP A 427 19.00 -0.71 17.44
CA TRP A 427 17.55 -0.87 17.58
C TRP A 427 17.07 -2.26 17.14
N LEU A 428 17.63 -2.81 16.05
CA LEU A 428 17.36 -4.16 15.58
C LEU A 428 17.83 -5.18 16.62
N HIS A 429 19.09 -5.10 17.09
CA HIS A 429 19.67 -6.06 18.04
C HIS A 429 18.87 -6.17 19.35
N GLY A 430 18.32 -5.05 19.84
CA GLY A 430 17.47 -5.07 21.04
C GLY A 430 16.05 -5.62 20.81
N ARG A 431 15.69 -5.97 19.56
CA ARG A 431 14.31 -6.27 19.13
C ARG A 431 14.20 -7.40 18.11
N GLU A 432 15.27 -8.15 17.83
CA GLU A 432 15.34 -9.17 16.76
C GLU A 432 14.23 -10.21 16.89
N TRP A 433 14.01 -10.74 18.09
CA TRP A 433 12.95 -11.71 18.36
C TRP A 433 11.54 -11.19 18.09
N TRP A 434 11.30 -9.89 18.34
CA TRP A 434 9.99 -9.27 18.10
C TRP A 434 9.77 -8.92 16.63
N LEU A 435 10.84 -8.60 15.89
CA LEU A 435 10.79 -8.43 14.44
C LEU A 435 10.55 -9.77 13.74
N LEU A 436 11.22 -10.84 14.18
CA LEU A 436 10.96 -12.20 13.69
C LEU A 436 9.52 -12.62 13.96
N ALA A 437 9.01 -12.36 15.18
CA ALA A 437 7.62 -12.64 15.51
C ALA A 437 6.62 -11.84 14.66
N PHE A 438 6.92 -10.57 14.36
CA PHE A 438 6.08 -9.74 13.49
C PHE A 438 6.12 -10.22 12.03
N ILE A 439 7.30 -10.53 11.49
CA ILE A 439 7.46 -11.08 10.15
C ILE A 439 6.71 -12.40 10.04
N LEU A 440 6.89 -13.31 11.00
CA LEU A 440 6.20 -14.60 11.04
C LEU A 440 4.68 -14.44 11.14
N SER A 441 4.20 -13.51 11.98
CA SER A 441 2.76 -13.23 12.09
C SER A 441 2.22 -12.63 10.79
N SER A 442 2.99 -11.75 10.13
CA SER A 442 2.61 -11.12 8.87
C SER A 442 2.58 -12.12 7.72
N THR A 443 3.55 -13.05 7.66
CA THR A 443 3.55 -14.11 6.64
C THR A 443 2.39 -15.07 6.85
N LEU A 444 2.06 -15.44 8.10
CA LEU A 444 0.89 -16.27 8.40
C LEU A 444 -0.42 -15.62 7.95
N VAL A 445 -0.64 -14.33 8.30
CA VAL A 445 -1.84 -13.58 7.87
C VAL A 445 -1.92 -13.47 6.35
N CYS A 446 -0.78 -13.31 5.65
CA CYS A 446 -0.77 -13.23 4.19
C CYS A 446 -0.89 -14.60 3.52
N PHE A 447 -0.48 -15.70 4.17
CA PHE A 447 -0.44 -17.03 3.57
C PHE A 447 -1.79 -17.75 3.64
N PHE A 448 -2.51 -17.67 4.78
CA PHE A 448 -3.79 -18.38 4.94
C PHE A 448 -4.88 -18.01 3.91
N PRO A 449 -4.99 -16.76 3.44
CA PRO A 449 -5.90 -16.41 2.35
C PRO A 449 -5.52 -16.97 0.99
N PHE A 450 -4.41 -17.69 0.83
CA PHE A 450 -3.99 -18.27 -0.45
C PHE A 450 -3.59 -19.75 -0.34
N SER A 451 -3.66 -20.33 0.86
CA SER A 451 -3.35 -21.74 1.03
C SER A 451 -4.46 -22.63 0.44
N ASN A 452 -4.06 -23.70 -0.25
CA ASN A 452 -4.93 -24.73 -0.80
C ASN A 452 -5.49 -25.66 0.30
N ILE A 453 -5.82 -25.11 1.47
CA ILE A 453 -6.44 -25.89 2.55
C ILE A 453 -7.88 -26.20 2.11
N PRO A 454 -8.26 -27.48 1.95
CA PRO A 454 -9.52 -27.91 1.32
C PRO A 454 -10.78 -27.53 2.10
N TYR A 455 -10.64 -26.95 3.30
CA TYR A 455 -11.74 -26.54 4.15
C TYR A 455 -11.77 -25.01 4.29
N GLY A 456 -12.65 -24.35 3.53
CA GLY A 456 -12.82 -22.89 3.58
C GLY A 456 -13.06 -22.35 5.00
N ARG A 457 -13.68 -23.16 5.88
CA ARG A 457 -13.92 -22.82 7.30
C ARG A 457 -12.64 -22.82 8.13
N LEU A 458 -11.83 -23.87 8.01
CA LEU A 458 -10.53 -23.95 8.70
C LEU A 458 -9.62 -22.82 8.21
N ARG A 459 -9.66 -22.51 6.92
CA ARG A 459 -8.93 -21.39 6.31
C ARG A 459 -9.36 -20.04 6.89
N ALA A 460 -10.66 -19.79 7.00
CA ALA A 460 -11.18 -18.56 7.62
C ALA A 460 -10.76 -18.48 9.11
N TYR A 461 -10.91 -19.56 9.87
CA TYR A 461 -10.51 -19.62 11.28
C TYR A 461 -9.01 -19.34 11.48
N LEU A 462 -8.15 -19.98 10.67
CA LEU A 462 -6.70 -19.78 10.73
C LEU A 462 -6.32 -18.35 10.32
N TRP A 463 -7.00 -17.75 9.35
CA TRP A 463 -6.78 -16.35 8.99
C TRP A 463 -7.17 -15.40 10.12
N TYR A 464 -8.38 -15.53 10.68
CA TYR A 464 -8.85 -14.66 11.77
C TYR A 464 -8.01 -14.81 13.04
N SER A 465 -7.62 -16.03 13.41
CA SER A 465 -6.76 -16.25 14.59
C SER A 465 -5.34 -15.70 14.42
N SER A 466 -4.87 -15.49 13.18
CA SER A 466 -3.56 -14.91 12.88
C SER A 466 -3.51 -13.38 13.01
N ILE A 467 -4.66 -12.70 12.97
CA ILE A 467 -4.74 -11.22 13.04
C ILE A 467 -4.32 -10.72 14.42
N GLY A 468 -4.74 -11.40 15.50
CA GLY A 468 -4.38 -11.06 16.87
C GLY A 468 -2.87 -11.02 17.14
N PRO A 469 -2.12 -12.10 16.84
CA PRO A 469 -0.66 -12.13 16.93
C PRO A 469 0.02 -11.02 16.12
N LEU A 470 -0.45 -10.72 14.90
CA LEU A 470 0.09 -9.62 14.09
C LEU A 470 -0.10 -8.28 14.79
N LEU A 471 -1.32 -8.01 15.27
CA LEU A 471 -1.63 -6.78 15.99
C LEU A 471 -0.84 -6.68 17.30
N GLY A 472 -0.73 -7.79 18.03
CA GLY A 472 -0.03 -7.88 19.31
C GLY A 472 1.48 -7.68 19.18
N THR A 473 2.12 -8.32 18.18
CA THR A 473 3.56 -8.14 17.91
C THR A 473 3.85 -6.71 17.43
N PHE A 474 2.94 -6.14 16.64
CA PHE A 474 3.02 -4.74 16.23
C PHE A 474 2.96 -3.78 17.43
N ILE A 475 1.97 -3.93 18.31
CA ILE A 475 1.86 -3.09 19.52
C ILE A 475 3.06 -3.29 20.46
N ALA A 476 3.56 -4.53 20.59
CA ALA A 476 4.74 -4.86 21.38
C ALA A 476 6.01 -4.19 20.85
N LEU A 477 6.20 -4.13 19.51
CA LEU A 477 7.27 -3.39 18.87
C LEU A 477 7.16 -1.87 19.14
N LEU A 478 5.95 -1.33 19.28
CA LEU A 478 5.76 0.11 19.47
C LEU A 478 5.91 0.58 20.91
N SER A 479 5.42 -0.19 21.88
CA SER A 479 5.15 0.29 23.25
C SER A 479 6.12 -0.23 24.31
N GLY A 480 6.82 -1.34 24.06
CA GLY A 480 7.59 -2.01 25.11
C GLY A 480 9.02 -1.51 25.26
N ALA A 481 9.29 -0.75 26.33
CA ALA A 481 10.65 -0.53 26.82
C ALA A 481 11.23 -1.80 27.48
N THR A 482 10.37 -2.67 28.03
CA THR A 482 10.75 -3.90 28.73
C THR A 482 10.03 -5.13 28.17
N THR A 483 10.68 -6.29 28.23
CA THR A 483 10.17 -7.57 27.68
C THR A 483 8.83 -7.98 28.30
N LYS A 484 8.64 -7.73 29.60
CA LYS A 484 7.38 -8.02 30.32
C LYS A 484 6.18 -7.25 29.76
N ARG A 485 6.36 -5.96 29.41
CA ARG A 485 5.29 -5.15 28.82
C ARG A 485 4.95 -5.61 27.40
N ARG A 486 5.96 -5.98 26.62
CA ARG A 486 5.76 -6.52 25.26
C ARG A 486 4.92 -7.79 25.27
N LEU A 487 5.13 -8.66 26.26
CA LEU A 487 4.41 -9.92 26.38
C LEU A 487 2.91 -9.69 26.69
N VAL A 488 2.59 -8.72 27.54
CA VAL A 488 1.19 -8.32 27.82
C VAL A 488 0.51 -7.74 26.58
N PHE A 489 1.21 -6.87 25.83
CA PHE A 489 0.66 -6.29 24.61
C PHE A 489 0.50 -7.31 23.48
N PHE A 490 1.28 -8.40 23.49
CA PHE A 490 1.12 -9.50 22.56
C PHE A 490 -0.02 -10.45 22.95
N SER A 491 -0.15 -10.78 24.24
CA SER A 491 -1.12 -11.78 24.70
C SER A 491 -2.57 -11.31 24.61
N ILE A 492 -2.86 -10.05 24.92
CA ILE A 492 -4.25 -9.54 24.93
C ILE A 492 -4.91 -9.61 23.53
N PRO A 493 -4.32 -9.05 22.46
CA PRO A 493 -4.92 -9.14 21.12
C PRO A 493 -4.95 -10.57 20.58
N THR A 494 -3.94 -11.38 20.92
CA THR A 494 -3.90 -12.79 20.51
C THR A 494 -5.05 -13.58 21.14
N LEU A 495 -5.30 -13.42 22.44
CA LEU A 495 -6.41 -14.06 23.14
C LEU A 495 -7.76 -13.58 22.61
N LEU A 496 -7.93 -12.27 22.39
CA LEU A 496 -9.17 -11.72 21.83
C LEU A 496 -9.46 -12.22 20.42
N SER A 497 -8.44 -12.32 19.57
CA SER A 497 -8.59 -12.84 18.21
C SER A 497 -8.94 -14.33 18.22
N PHE A 498 -8.34 -15.10 19.12
CA PHE A 498 -8.63 -16.51 19.27
C PHE A 498 -10.07 -16.72 19.77
N THR A 499 -10.51 -16.01 20.81
CA THR A 499 -11.88 -16.12 21.32
C THR A 499 -12.93 -15.66 20.32
N ALA A 500 -12.66 -14.56 19.60
CA ALA A 500 -13.55 -14.07 18.54
C ALA A 500 -13.64 -15.02 17.33
N SER A 501 -12.66 -15.89 17.12
CA SER A 501 -12.68 -16.89 16.05
C SER A 501 -13.45 -18.17 16.39
N ILE A 502 -13.75 -18.44 17.68
CA ILE A 502 -14.49 -19.64 18.12
C ILE A 502 -15.91 -19.73 17.51
N PRO A 503 -16.74 -18.65 17.49
CA PRO A 503 -18.07 -18.70 16.89
C PRO A 503 -18.07 -19.03 15.39
N ILE A 504 -17.03 -18.59 14.66
CA ILE A 504 -16.85 -18.89 13.23
C ILE A 504 -16.65 -20.40 13.01
N PHE A 505 -16.12 -21.10 14.01
CA PHE A 505 -15.96 -22.54 14.00
C PHE A 505 -17.24 -23.27 14.49
N THR A 506 -18.00 -22.70 15.44
CA THR A 506 -19.10 -23.42 16.12
C THR A 506 -20.50 -23.16 15.59
N VAL A 507 -20.78 -22.04 14.91
CA VAL A 507 -22.17 -21.61 14.57
C VAL A 507 -22.83 -22.41 13.43
N THR A 508 -22.20 -23.45 12.88
CA THR A 508 -22.85 -24.33 11.88
C THR A 508 -22.51 -25.80 12.10
N GLN A 509 -23.01 -26.36 13.21
CA GLN A 509 -23.41 -27.76 13.27
C GLN A 509 -24.90 -27.87 12.98
#